data_AF-A0AAU6WJ51-F1
#
_entry.id   AF-A0AAU6WJ51-F1
#
_cell.length_a   1.000
_cell.length_b   1.000
_cell.length_c   1.000
_cell.angle_alpha   90.00
_cell.angle_beta   90.00
_cell.angle_gamma   90.00
#
_symmetry.space_group_name_H-M   'P 1'
#
loop_
_entity.id
_entity.type
_entity.pdbx_description
1 polymer ?
#
loop_
_entity_poly.entity_id
_entity_poly.type
_entity_poly.pdbx_seq_one_letter_code
_entity_poly.pdbx_strand_id
1 'polypeptide(L)' 'MPFEIDMLNVGNADAIILRYLDAGDREYIVVIDAGKTEEHGKMVVDHINKHTNKKSIDLAISTHPDTDHIRGFFIY' A
#
# COMPACT_ATOMS: atom_id res chain seq x y z
N MET A 1 -9.04 12.04 10.84
CA MET A 1 -9.69 10.84 10.26
C MET A 1 -9.04 9.62 10.93
N PRO A 2 -9.76 8.83 11.74
CA PRO A 2 -9.10 7.88 12.64
C PRO A 2 -8.49 6.67 11.92
N PHE A 3 -9.00 6.27 10.76
CA PHE A 3 -8.28 5.48 9.75
C PHE A 3 -9.08 5.41 8.43
N GLU A 4 -8.41 5.04 7.35
CA GLU A 4 -8.94 4.79 6.00
C GLU A 4 -8.29 3.50 5.49
N ILE A 5 -9.05 2.71 4.72
CA ILE A 5 -8.57 1.50 4.05
C ILE A 5 -8.97 1.59 2.58
N ASP A 6 -7.97 1.63 1.71
CA ASP A 6 -8.15 1.61 0.27
C ASP A 6 -7.74 0.25 -0.28
N MET A 7 -8.69 -0.44 -0.92
CA MET A 7 -8.44 -1.68 -1.66
C MET A 7 -8.30 -1.33 -3.14
N LEU A 8 -7.09 -1.42 -3.68
CA LEU A 8 -6.85 -1.07 -5.07
C LEU A 8 -7.34 -2.19 -6.00
N ASN A 9 -7.96 -1.79 -7.11
CA ASN A 9 -8.34 -2.76 -8.14
C ASN A 9 -7.11 -3.19 -8.95
N VAL A 10 -6.51 -4.31 -8.57
CA VAL A 10 -5.34 -4.93 -9.22
C VAL A 10 -5.66 -6.29 -9.87
N GLY A 11 -6.96 -6.56 -10.10
CA GLY A 11 -7.45 -7.82 -10.67
C GLY A 11 -7.46 -8.96 -9.65
N ASN A 12 -7.01 -10.15 -10.06
CA ASN A 12 -6.92 -11.35 -9.19
C ASN A 12 -5.63 -11.30 -8.36
N ALA A 13 -5.61 -10.40 -7.38
CA ALA A 13 -4.50 -10.14 -6.46
C ALA A 13 -4.97 -9.16 -5.36
N ASP A 14 -4.17 -8.96 -4.32
CA ASP A 14 -4.44 -7.97 -3.28
C ASP A 14 -3.40 -6.84 -3.26
N ALA A 15 -3.88 -5.60 -3.08
CA ALA A 15 -3.07 -4.42 -2.80
C ALA A 15 -3.90 -3.46 -1.95
N ILE A 16 -3.55 -3.34 -0.66
CA ILE A 16 -4.35 -2.64 0.34
C ILE A 16 -3.50 -1.59 1.05
N ILE A 17 -4.04 -0.39 1.18
CA ILE A 17 -3.39 0.72 1.87
C ILE A 17 -4.23 1.09 3.08
N LEU A 18 -3.64 1.00 4.27
CA LEU A 18 -4.23 1.51 5.51
C LEU A 18 -3.54 2.81 5.89
N ARG A 19 -4.33 3.85 6.09
CA ARG A 19 -3.88 5.18 6.50
C ARG A 19 -4.54 5.57 7.81
N TYR A 20 -3.77 5.97 8.81
CA TYR A 20 -4.34 6.41 10.09
C TYR A 20 -3.60 7.60 10.67
N LEU A 21 -4.34 8.41 11.44
CA LEU A 21 -3.80 9.53 12.22
C LEU A 21 -3.87 9.16 13.70
N ASP A 22 -2.75 9.31 14.41
CA ASP A 22 -2.76 9.17 15.87
C ASP A 22 -3.35 10.41 16.56
N ALA A 23 -3.40 10.38 17.90
CA ALA A 23 -3.92 11.50 18.70
C ALA A 23 -3.07 12.78 18.60
N GLY A 24 -1.86 12.71 18.05
CA GLY A 24 -0.96 13.83 17.79
C GLY A 24 -0.92 14.26 16.33
N ASP A 25 -1.91 13.85 15.52
CA ASP A 25 -2.00 14.12 14.07
C ASP A 25 -0.82 13.57 13.25
N ARG A 26 -0.07 12.60 13.77
CA ARG A 26 0.95 11.90 13.00
C ARG A 26 0.30 10.90 12.06
N GLU A 27 0.62 11.01 10.78
CA GLU A 27 0.14 10.10 9.74
C GLU A 27 1.00 8.85 9.62
N TYR A 28 0.33 7.71 9.56
CA TYR A 28 0.91 6.40 9.36
C TYR A 28 0.30 5.73 8.13
N ILE A 29 1.15 5.04 7.36
CA ILE A 29 0.77 4.32 6.15
C ILE A 29 1.30 2.90 6.24
N VAL A 30 0.38 1.94 6.17
CA VAL A 30 0.65 0.51 6.12
C VAL A 30 0.20 -0.01 4.77
N VAL A 31 1.05 -0.77 4.10
CA VAL A 31 0.71 -1.46 2.85
C VAL A 31 0.62 -2.95 3.12
N ILE A 32 -0.49 -3.57 2.75
CA ILE A 32 -0.73 -5.02 2.88
C ILE A 32 -0.89 -5.56 1.46
N ASP A 33 0.10 -6.34 1.04
CA ASP A 33 0.33 -6.77 -0.34
C ASP A 33 0.42 -5.60 -1.34
N ALA A 34 0.99 -5.87 -2.52
CA ALA A 34 1.19 -4.85 -3.55
C ALA A 34 0.83 -5.39 -4.95
N GLY A 35 0.12 -6.50 -5.00
CA GLY A 35 -0.32 -7.17 -6.21
C GLY A 35 0.79 -7.87 -6.99
N LYS A 36 0.38 -8.37 -8.16
CA LYS A 36 1.16 -9.27 -9.02
C LYS A 36 2.29 -8.66 -9.85
N THR A 37 2.28 -7.37 -10.14
CA THR A 37 3.20 -6.77 -11.13
C THR A 37 3.83 -5.48 -10.61
N GLU A 38 4.89 -5.03 -11.28
CA GLU A 38 5.52 -3.74 -10.98
C GLU A 38 4.56 -2.57 -11.23
N GLU A 39 3.67 -2.69 -12.22
CA GLU A 39 2.60 -1.72 -12.47
C GLU A 39 1.64 -1.63 -11.28
N HIS A 40 1.29 -2.75 -10.64
CA HIS A 40 0.49 -2.71 -9.41
C HIS A 40 1.25 -2.00 -8.27
N GLY A 41 2.56 -2.24 -8.14
CA GLY A 41 3.42 -1.49 -7.22
C GLY A 41 3.42 0.02 -7.50
N LYS A 42 3.48 0.42 -8.78
CA LYS A 42 3.37 1.83 -9.20
C LYS A 42 2.00 2.42 -8.83
N MET A 43 0.91 1.66 -9.00
CA MET A 43 -0.43 2.09 -8.58
C MET A 43 -0.51 2.37 -7.08
N VAL A 44 0.12 1.54 -6.25
CA VAL A 44 0.22 1.77 -4.79
C VAL A 44 0.96 3.09 -4.51
N VAL A 45 2.11 3.28 -5.14
CA VAL A 45 2.92 4.51 -4.98
C VAL A 45 2.16 5.75 -5.43
N ASP A 46 1.49 5.70 -6.58
CA ASP A 46 0.72 6.80 -7.13
C ASP A 46 -0.48 7.14 -6.26
N HIS A 47 -1.18 6.13 -5.73
CA HIS A 47 -2.31 6.34 -4.81
C HIS A 47 -1.86 7.00 -3.51
N ILE A 48 -0.74 6.55 -2.93
CA ILE A 48 -0.14 7.16 -1.74
C ILE A 48 0.21 8.62 -2.06
N ASN A 49 1.03 8.88 -3.09
CA ASN A 49 1.46 10.23 -3.47
C ASN A 49 0.31 11.20 -3.76
N LYS A 50 -0.83 10.69 -4.26
CA LYS A 50 -2.03 11.49 -4.53
C LYS A 50 -2.77 11.91 -3.26
N HIS A 51 -2.76 11.09 -2.20
CA HIS A 51 -3.60 11.29 -1.00
C HIS A 51 -2.82 11.65 0.27
N THR A 52 -1.48 11.61 0.22
CA THR A 52 -0.59 11.99 1.33
C THR A 52 0.64 12.74 0.85
N ASN A 53 1.30 13.45 1.77
CA ASN A 53 2.62 14.05 1.57
C ASN A 53 3.78 13.15 2.04
N LYS A 54 3.51 11.94 2.56
CA LYS A 54 4.58 11.03 3.01
C LYS A 54 5.49 10.61 1.85
N LYS A 55 6.76 10.42 2.18
CA LYS A 55 7.80 9.94 1.26
C LYS A 55 8.19 8.47 1.48
N SER A 56 7.62 7.86 2.51
CA SER A 56 7.82 6.46 2.85
C SER A 56 6.58 5.91 3.55
N ILE A 57 6.40 4.60 3.44
CA ILE A 57 5.45 3.82 4.24
C ILE A 57 6.09 3.49 5.59
N ASP A 58 5.28 3.25 6.62
CA ASP A 58 5.75 2.89 7.96
C ASP A 58 5.83 1.36 8.14
N LEU A 59 5.02 0.60 7.41
CA LEU A 59 5.02 -0.86 7.44
C LEU A 59 4.57 -1.44 6.09
N ALA A 60 5.29 -2.46 5.64
CA ALA A 60 4.85 -3.35 4.56
C ALA A 60 4.55 -4.73 5.16
N ILE A 61 3.40 -5.29 4.81
CA ILE A 61 2.98 -6.64 5.20
C ILE A 61 2.80 -7.43 3.91
N SER A 62 3.57 -8.52 3.77
CA SER A 62 3.28 -9.57 2.79
C SER A 62 2.51 -10.66 3.52
N THR A 63 1.30 -10.94 3.06
CA THR A 63 0.44 -11.97 3.68
C THR A 63 1.03 -13.37 3.49
N HIS A 64 1.56 -13.65 2.30
CA HIS A 64 2.33 -14.83 1.93
C HIS A 64 3.22 -14.50 0.71
N PRO A 65 4.25 -15.32 0.39
CA PRO A 65 5.23 -14.99 -0.63
C PRO A 65 4.80 -15.34 -2.07
N ASP A 66 3.51 -15.60 -2.32
CA ASP A 66 3.06 -15.91 -3.67
C ASP A 66 3.15 -14.66 -4.56
N THR A 67 3.46 -14.90 -5.83
CA THR A 67 3.86 -13.84 -6.77
C THR A 67 2.76 -12.82 -7.00
N ASP A 68 1.50 -13.24 -6.93
CA ASP A 68 0.32 -12.40 -7.09
C ASP A 68 0.07 -11.43 -5.92
N HIS A 69 0.80 -11.57 -4.80
CA HIS A 69 0.70 -10.68 -3.64
C HIS A 69 1.98 -9.88 -3.41
N ILE A 70 3.15 -10.54 -3.48
CA ILE A 70 4.42 -9.94 -3.05
C ILE A 70 5.12 -9.14 -4.16
N ARG A 71 4.84 -9.43 -5.44
CA ARG A 71 5.69 -8.96 -6.53
C ARG A 71 5.69 -7.45 -6.69
N GLY A 72 4.57 -6.77 -6.46
CA GLY A 72 4.49 -5.31 -6.54
C GLY A 72 5.33 -4.56 -5.50
N PHE A 73 5.85 -5.23 -4.46
CA PHE A 73 6.79 -4.61 -3.53
C PHE A 73 8.19 -4.40 -4.13
N PHE A 74 8.52 -5.12 -5.20
CA PHE A 74 9.82 -5.08 -5.83
C PHE A 74 9.69 -4.47 -7.22
N ILE A 75 10.25 -3.28 -7.39
CA ILE A 75 10.40 -2.62 -8.69
C ILE A 75 11.85 -2.82 -9.11
N TYR A 76 12.07 -3.48 -10.25
CA TYR A 76 13.40 -3.72 -10.83
C TYR A 76 13.73 -2.74 -11.95
#